data_AF-A0A520BBG3-F1
#
_entry.id   AF-A0A520BBG3-F1
#
_cell.length_a   1.000
_cell.length_b   1.000
_cell.length_c   1.000
_cell.angle_alpha   90.00
_cell.angle_beta   90.00
_cell.angle_gamma   90.00
#
_symmetry.space_group_name_H-M   'P 1'
#
loop_
_entity.id
_entity.type
_entity.pdbx_description
1 polymer ?
#
loop_
_entity_poly.entity_id
_entity_poly.type
_entity_poly.pdbx_seq_one_letter_code
_entity_poly.pdbx_strand_id
1 'polypeptide(L)' 'LTDQYFIDRKLYPNVDFYSGIIYRALGFPSEMFTVLFALGRLPGWIAQWKEMRENKEPIGRPRQIYVGDVDKHM' A
#
# COMPACT_ATOMS: atom_id res chain seq x y z
N LEU A 1 12.31 20.90 6.25
CA LEU A 1 10.96 21.09 5.67
C LEU A 1 10.80 22.55 5.21
N THR A 2 11.76 23.06 4.46
CA THR A 2 11.86 24.49 4.07
C THR A 2 11.96 24.67 2.56
N ASP A 3 12.05 23.58 1.81
CA ASP A 3 12.14 23.59 0.36
C ASP A 3 10.73 23.65 -0.25
N GLN A 4 10.51 24.65 -1.10
CA GLN A 4 9.24 24.95 -1.74
C GLN A 4 8.71 23.77 -2.58
N TYR A 5 9.61 22.98 -3.19
CA TYR A 5 9.24 21.82 -4.01
C TYR A 5 8.35 20.82 -3.25
N PHE A 6 8.70 20.55 -1.98
CA PHE A 6 8.00 19.59 -1.13
C PHE A 6 6.74 20.17 -0.52
N ILE A 7 6.75 21.46 -0.17
CA ILE A 7 5.58 22.16 0.40
C ILE A 7 4.45 22.22 -0.62
N ASP A 8 4.74 22.64 -1.85
CA ASP A 8 3.75 22.78 -2.92
C ASP A 8 3.08 21.44 -3.25
N ARG A 9 3.83 20.34 -3.12
CA ARG A 9 3.36 18.97 -3.38
C ARG A 9 2.84 18.26 -2.14
N LYS A 10 2.83 18.92 -0.98
CA LYS A 10 2.42 18.36 0.32
C LYS A 10 3.14 17.05 0.66
N LEU A 11 4.43 16.98 0.33
CA LEU A 11 5.27 15.82 0.58
C LEU A 11 5.85 15.89 1.99
N TYR A 12 5.36 15.01 2.85
CA TYR A 12 5.84 14.85 4.21
C TYR A 12 6.43 13.45 4.39
N PRO A 13 7.46 13.28 5.26
CA PRO A 13 7.93 11.96 5.64
C PRO A 13 6.77 11.09 6.15
N ASN A 14 6.63 9.90 5.58
CA ASN A 14 5.66 8.92 6.05
C ASN A 14 6.29 8.03 7.15
N VAL A 15 5.52 7.07 7.65
CA VAL A 15 5.98 6.15 8.71
C VAL A 15 7.24 5.36 8.30
N ASP A 16 7.39 5.05 7.01
CA ASP A 16 8.49 4.24 6.49
C ASP A 16 9.84 4.95 6.58
N PHE A 17 9.83 6.30 6.53
CA PHE A 17 11.02 7.12 6.66
C PHE A 17 11.74 6.89 8.01
N TYR A 18 10.97 6.69 9.08
CA TYR A 18 11.51 6.51 10.43
C TYR A 18 11.60 5.04 10.84
N SER A 19 10.66 4.19 10.41
CA SER A 19 10.62 2.78 10.82
C SER A 19 11.86 2.01 10.38
N GLY A 20 12.42 2.28 9.18
CA GLY A 20 13.64 1.63 8.69
C GLY A 20 14.88 1.94 9.54
N ILE A 21 14.98 3.17 10.08
CA ILE A 21 16.07 3.56 10.98
C ILE A 21 15.94 2.78 12.30
N ILE A 22 14.72 2.65 12.82
CA ILE A 22 14.44 1.90 14.04
C ILE A 22 14.77 0.42 13.85
N TYR A 23 14.31 -0.21 12.77
CA TYR A 23 14.59 -1.62 12.50
C TYR A 23 16.08 -1.90 12.33
N ARG A 24 16.81 -1.00 11.68
CA ARG A 24 18.28 -1.10 11.59
C ARG A 24 18.95 -0.97 12.95
N ALA A 25 18.50 -0.04 13.79
CA ALA A 25 19.02 0.13 15.14
C ALA A 25 18.73 -1.07 16.04
N LEU A 26 17.62 -1.78 15.82
CA LEU A 26 17.26 -3.03 16.48
C LEU A 26 18.03 -4.26 15.94
N GLY A 27 18.87 -4.09 14.91
CA GLY A 27 19.71 -5.14 14.36
C GLY A 27 19.04 -6.02 13.30
N PHE A 28 17.87 -5.65 12.80
CA PHE A 28 17.23 -6.39 11.71
C PHE A 28 17.93 -6.10 10.37
N PRO A 29 18.17 -7.13 9.54
CA PRO A 29 18.63 -6.93 8.18
C PRO A 29 17.55 -6.24 7.34
N SER A 30 17.95 -5.40 6.39
CA SER A 30 17.04 -4.58 5.56
C SER A 30 16.03 -5.39 4.77
N GLU A 31 16.41 -6.61 4.37
CA GLU A 31 15.58 -7.58 3.68
C GLU A 31 14.36 -8.01 4.50
N MET A 32 14.40 -7.82 5.83
CA MET A 32 13.30 -8.17 6.74
C MET A 32 12.33 -7.03 7.01
N PHE A 33 12.58 -5.80 6.54
CA PHE A 33 11.74 -4.65 6.89
C PHE A 33 10.28 -4.83 6.43
N THR A 34 10.09 -5.32 5.20
CA THR A 34 8.74 -5.62 4.67
C THR A 34 8.06 -6.75 5.46
N VAL A 35 8.82 -7.74 5.94
CA VAL A 35 8.28 -8.84 6.76
C VAL A 35 7.78 -8.31 8.11
N LEU A 36 8.57 -7.45 8.77
CA LEU A 36 8.18 -6.81 10.03
C LEU A 36 6.94 -5.93 9.87
N PHE A 37 6.85 -5.20 8.75
CA PHE A 37 5.64 -4.44 8.42
C PHE A 37 4.43 -5.36 8.23
N ALA A 38 4.57 -6.45 7.48
CA ALA A 38 3.49 -7.41 7.26
C ALA A 38 3.00 -8.01 8.58
N LEU A 39 3.90 -8.38 9.50
CA LEU A 39 3.54 -8.87 10.84
C LEU A 39 2.67 -7.87 11.61
N GLY A 40 3.02 -6.57 11.56
CA GLY A 40 2.20 -5.53 12.16
C GLY A 40 0.85 -5.31 11.49
N ARG A 41 0.72 -5.59 10.18
CA ARG A 41 -0.52 -5.40 9.40
C ARG A 41 -1.45 -6.59 9.40
N LEU A 42 -0.96 -7.80 9.65
CA LEU A 42 -1.76 -9.03 9.66
C LEU A 42 -3.07 -8.91 10.46
N PRO A 43 -3.08 -8.39 11.72
CA PRO A 43 -4.32 -8.24 12.46
C PRO A 43 -5.34 -7.32 11.77
N GLY A 44 -4.86 -6.24 11.14
CA GLY A 44 -5.69 -5.30 10.38
C GLY A 44 -6.26 -5.92 9.12
N TRP A 45 -5.46 -6.69 8.37
CA TRP A 45 -5.95 -7.40 7.18
C TRP A 45 -7.03 -8.43 7.53
N ILE A 46 -6.84 -9.18 8.61
CA ILE A 46 -7.82 -10.16 9.08
C ILE A 46 -9.10 -9.45 9.55
N ALA A 47 -8.98 -8.33 10.27
CA ALA A 47 -10.14 -7.53 10.70
C ALA A 47 -10.93 -6.99 9.52
N GLN A 48 -10.27 -6.38 8.53
CA GLN A 48 -10.92 -5.86 7.32
C GLN A 48 -11.59 -6.98 6.51
N TRP A 49 -10.89 -8.11 6.33
CA TRP A 49 -11.48 -9.27 5.66
C TRP A 49 -12.74 -9.76 6.38
N LYS A 50 -12.67 -9.88 7.71
CA LYS A 50 -13.81 -10.32 8.52
C LYS A 50 -15.00 -9.37 8.37
N GLU A 51 -14.77 -8.06 8.47
CA GLU A 51 -15.79 -7.02 8.27
C GLU A 51 -16.47 -7.15 6.90
N MET A 52 -15.69 -7.28 5.81
CA MET A 52 -16.24 -7.47 4.46
C MET A 52 -17.11 -8.73 4.35
N ARG A 53 -16.71 -9.83 5.01
CA ARG A 53 -17.44 -11.10 5.00
C ARG A 53 -18.74 -11.02 5.80
N GLU A 54 -18.72 -10.37 6.96
CA GLU A 54 -19.89 -10.17 7.81
C GLU A 54 -20.91 -9.23 7.15
N ASN A 55 -20.43 -8.18 6.48
CA ASN A 55 -21.26 -7.23 5.72
C ASN A 55 -21.78 -7.79 4.39
N LYS A 56 -21.39 -9.02 4.00
CA LYS A 56 -21.75 -9.66 2.72
C LYS A 56 -21.44 -8.77 1.51
N GLU A 57 -20.30 -8.09 1.54
CA GLU A 57 -19.90 -7.20 0.46
C GLU A 57 -19.78 -7.97 -0.88
N PRO A 58 -20.24 -7.38 -2.00
CA PRO A 58 -20.16 -8.00 -3.30
C PRO A 58 -18.69 -8.12 -3.76
N ILE A 59 -18.44 -9.01 -4.72
CA ILE A 59 -17.11 -9.19 -5.30
C ILE A 59 -16.61 -7.91 -5.99
N GLY A 60 -15.38 -7.49 -5.69
CA GLY A 60 -14.70 -6.38 -6.38
C GLY A 60 -14.38 -6.75 -7.82
N ARG A 61 -15.25 -6.35 -8.77
CA ARG A 61 -15.11 -6.64 -10.21
C ARG A 61 -15.01 -5.35 -11.03
N PRO A 62 -13.86 -4.65 -11.02
CA PRO A 62 -13.66 -3.45 -11.83
C PRO A 62 -13.63 -3.78 -13.34
N ARG A 63 -13.91 -2.77 -14.17
CA ARG A 63 -13.80 -2.84 -15.64
C ARG A 63 -12.64 -1.98 -16.12
N GLN A 64 -12.15 -2.27 -17.33
CA GLN A 64 -11.13 -1.49 -18.02
C GLN A 64 -11.72 -0.83 -19.28
N ILE A 65 -11.13 0.29 -19.70
CA ILE A 65 -11.43 0.93 -20.98
C ILE A 65 -10.41 0.39 -21.98
N TYR A 66 -10.87 -0.32 -22.99
CA TYR A 66 -10.01 -0.79 -24.07
C TYR A 66 -9.70 0.36 -25.04
N VAL A 67 -8.41 0.60 -25.30
CA VAL A 67 -7.91 1.65 -26.22
C VAL A 67 -7.03 1.08 -27.33
N GLY A 68 -7.02 -0.25 -27.48
CA GLY A 68 -6.31 -0.91 -28.58
C GLY A 68 -7.11 -0.88 -29.88
N ASP A 69 -6.47 -1.31 -30.97
CA ASP A 69 -7.13 -1.45 -32.26
C ASP A 69 -8.09 -2.63 -32.26
N VAL A 70 -9.35 -2.37 -32.62
CA VAL A 70 -10.36 -3.40 -32.85
C VAL A 70 -10.27 -3.81 -34.32
N ASP A 71 -10.07 -5.10 -34.59
CA ASP A 71 -10.15 -5.63 -35.95
C ASP A 71 -11.55 -5.35 -36.53
N LYS A 72 -11.62 -4.67 -37.67
CA LYS A 72 -12.85 -4.18 -38.29
C LYS A 72 -13.43 -5.14 -39.33
N HIS A 73 -12.83 -6.32 -39.51
CA HIS A 73 -13.24 -7.31 -40.52
C HIS A 73 -14.10 -8.46 -39.98
N MET A 74 -14.74 -8.28 -38.82
CA MET A 74 -15.76 -9.20 -38.29
C MET A 74 -17.18 -8.72 -38.61
#